data_AF-A0AAN5CWX5-F1
#
_entry.id   AF-A0AAN5CWX5-F1
#
_cell.length_a   1.000
_cell.length_b   1.000
_cell.length_c   1.000
_cell.angle_alpha   90.00
_cell.angle_beta   90.00
_cell.angle_gamma   90.00
#
_symmetry.space_group_name_H-M   'P 1'
#
loop_
_entity.id
_entity.type
_entity.pdbx_description
1 polymer ?
#
loop_
_entity_poly.entity_id
_entity_poly.type
_entity_poly.pdbx_seq_one_letter_code
_entity_poly.pdbx_strand_id
1 'polypeptide(L)'
;SKSWRHGTGVFSGRTGNPSAYPIVICCGASIGAALYIFGLFLIGNNFLTYLVVMFFWAIASSADTSLSQLINLMVVPSSSRAAAVALARFSAGIITTPAAQFVGVISDALRGDSTVASDRFHSYQLALLFTASLAIANVICDFAMIFFFANDCAKAEEKDREYEAENETTPLIGPSKKRSESLLDAVIRSRTATLNSYYG
;
A
#
# COMPACT_ATOMS: atom_id res chain seq x y z
N SER A 1 9.64 21.53 -8.30
CA SER A 1 11.00 21.07 -7.99
C SER A 1 10.96 19.60 -7.57
N LYS A 2 11.60 18.70 -8.31
CA LYS A 2 11.66 17.24 -8.00
C LYS A 2 12.90 16.92 -7.15
N SER A 3 13.08 17.62 -6.03
CA SER A 3 14.26 17.49 -5.14
C SER A 3 14.42 16.05 -4.64
N TRP A 4 13.31 15.41 -4.26
CA TRP A 4 13.28 14.00 -3.85
C TRP A 4 13.67 13.00 -4.95
N ARG A 5 13.57 13.35 -6.25
CA ARG A 5 13.99 12.46 -7.36
C ARG A 5 15.51 12.34 -7.47
N HIS A 6 16.25 13.38 -7.09
CA HIS A 6 17.70 13.43 -7.29
C HIS A 6 18.49 12.93 -6.09
N GLY A 7 17.82 12.51 -5.01
CA GLY A 7 18.46 11.91 -3.84
C GLY A 7 19.64 12.75 -3.34
N THR A 8 19.46 14.04 -3.09
CA THR A 8 20.53 14.83 -2.45
C THR A 8 20.51 14.57 -0.94
N GLY A 9 21.59 13.98 -0.40
CA GLY A 9 21.75 13.67 1.03
C GLY A 9 21.97 12.17 1.32
N VAL A 10 21.58 11.72 2.52
CA VAL A 10 21.78 10.33 3.02
C VAL A 10 21.03 9.26 2.18
N PHE A 11 20.15 9.69 1.26
CA PHE A 11 19.34 8.82 0.38
C PHE A 11 19.73 8.91 -1.11
N SER A 12 20.97 9.30 -1.42
CA SER A 12 21.50 9.32 -2.81
C SER A 12 21.63 7.94 -3.47
N GLY A 13 21.39 6.86 -2.71
CA GLY A 13 21.62 5.47 -3.13
C GLY A 13 20.71 4.92 -4.24
N ARG A 14 19.71 5.68 -4.72
CA ARG A 14 18.80 5.22 -5.80
C ARG A 14 19.57 4.82 -7.07
N THR A 15 20.71 5.45 -7.35
CA THR A 15 21.51 5.18 -8.56
C THR A 15 22.42 3.96 -8.44
N GLY A 16 22.73 3.49 -7.22
CA GLY A 16 23.71 2.42 -7.00
C GLY A 16 23.10 1.02 -6.86
N ASN A 17 21.93 0.89 -6.23
CA ASN A 17 21.29 -0.41 -6.02
C ASN A 17 19.78 -0.29 -5.74
N PRO A 18 18.92 -0.23 -6.78
CA PRO A 18 17.47 -0.16 -6.58
C PRO A 18 16.90 -1.40 -5.86
N SER A 19 17.55 -2.56 -5.98
CA SER A 19 17.11 -3.80 -5.31
C SER A 19 17.29 -3.79 -3.78
N ALA A 20 17.98 -2.79 -3.22
CA ALA A 20 18.13 -2.67 -1.77
C ALA A 20 16.78 -2.49 -1.05
N TYR A 21 15.84 -1.74 -1.64
CA TYR A 21 14.52 -1.51 -1.04
C TYR A 21 13.72 -2.80 -0.82
N PRO A 22 13.46 -3.63 -1.86
CA PRO A 22 12.72 -4.87 -1.66
C PRO A 22 13.46 -5.87 -0.78
N ILE A 23 14.80 -5.90 -0.77
CA ILE A 23 15.57 -6.75 0.16
C ILE A 23 15.32 -6.36 1.62
N VAL A 24 15.38 -5.06 1.93
CA VAL A 24 15.11 -4.56 3.29
C VAL A 24 13.68 -4.88 3.72
N ILE A 25 12.71 -4.72 2.81
CA ILE A 25 11.32 -5.13 3.07
C ILE A 25 11.23 -6.62 3.38
N CYS A 26 11.84 -7.49 2.56
CA CYS A 26 11.79 -8.94 2.78
C CYS A 26 12.37 -9.34 4.15
N CYS A 27 13.52 -8.76 4.52
CA CYS A 27 14.12 -8.98 5.84
C CYS A 27 13.20 -8.49 6.96
N GLY A 28 12.64 -7.29 6.81
CA GLY A 28 11.70 -6.71 7.77
C GLY A 28 10.43 -7.54 7.94
N ALA A 29 9.82 -7.96 6.83
CA ALA A 29 8.63 -8.80 6.80
C ALA A 29 8.88 -10.18 7.42
N SER A 30 10.05 -10.78 7.16
CA SER A 30 10.45 -12.07 7.77
C SER A 30 10.59 -11.95 9.29
N ILE A 31 11.26 -10.90 9.76
CA ILE A 31 11.41 -10.62 11.21
C ILE A 31 10.04 -10.31 11.82
N GLY A 32 9.22 -9.50 11.15
CA GLY A 32 7.86 -9.17 11.57
C GLY A 32 6.98 -10.42 11.71
N ALA A 33 6.99 -11.31 10.72
CA ALA A 33 6.24 -12.56 10.77
C ALA A 33 6.71 -13.45 11.94
N ALA A 34 8.03 -13.58 12.15
CA ALA A 34 8.59 -14.34 13.27
C ALA A 34 8.18 -13.74 14.63
N LEU A 35 8.26 -12.41 14.79
CA LEU A 35 7.82 -11.72 16.01
C LEU A 35 6.32 -11.90 16.25
N TYR A 36 5.49 -11.82 15.22
CA TYR A 36 4.04 -12.00 15.34
C TYR A 36 3.71 -13.42 15.82
N ILE A 37 4.27 -14.45 15.15
CA ILE A 37 4.07 -15.85 15.52
C ILE A 37 4.58 -16.11 16.95
N PHE A 38 5.76 -15.60 17.29
CA PHE A 38 6.32 -15.72 18.64
C PHE A 38 5.44 -15.06 19.70
N GLY A 39 4.89 -13.86 19.39
CA GLY A 39 3.93 -13.17 20.24
C GLY A 39 2.68 -14.01 20.51
N LEU A 40 2.14 -14.66 19.47
CA LEU A 40 0.98 -15.56 19.63
C LEU A 40 1.27 -16.75 20.54
N PHE A 41 2.49 -17.27 20.61
CA PHE A 41 2.85 -18.31 21.58
C PHE A 41 2.99 -17.79 23.02
N LEU A 42 3.34 -16.50 23.18
CA LEU A 42 3.57 -15.88 24.49
C LEU A 42 2.31 -15.35 25.17
N ILE A 43 1.25 -15.06 24.41
CA ILE A 43 0.04 -14.40 24.91
C ILE A 43 -0.61 -15.12 26.10
N GLY A 44 -0.54 -16.46 26.16
CA GLY A 44 -1.04 -17.26 27.27
C GLY A 44 -0.07 -17.50 28.43
N ASN A 45 1.23 -17.23 28.25
CA ASN A 45 2.29 -17.61 29.19
C ASN A 45 2.87 -16.40 29.95
N ASN A 46 3.17 -15.31 29.24
CA ASN A 46 3.81 -14.14 29.82
C ASN A 46 3.36 -12.86 29.12
N PHE A 47 2.38 -12.19 29.72
CA PHE A 47 1.76 -10.99 29.16
C PHE A 47 2.76 -9.85 28.94
N LEU A 48 3.70 -9.64 29.86
CA LEU A 48 4.72 -8.59 29.72
C LEU A 48 5.63 -8.85 28.51
N THR A 49 6.07 -10.09 28.33
CA THR A 49 6.92 -10.48 27.19
C THR A 49 6.13 -10.35 25.88
N TYR A 50 4.86 -10.75 25.87
CA TYR A 50 3.95 -10.53 24.75
C TYR A 50 3.87 -9.05 24.35
N LEU A 51 3.68 -8.13 25.31
CA LEU A 51 3.62 -6.70 25.01
C LEU A 51 4.91 -6.16 24.39
N VAL A 52 6.08 -6.59 24.89
CA VAL A 52 7.38 -6.20 24.34
C VAL A 52 7.53 -6.71 22.90
N VAL A 53 7.17 -7.97 22.64
CA VAL A 53 7.23 -8.55 21.29
C VAL A 53 6.28 -7.83 20.33
N MET A 54 5.05 -7.53 20.77
CA MET A 54 4.07 -6.79 19.96
C MET A 54 4.51 -5.36 19.67
N PHE A 55 5.24 -4.72 20.57
CA PHE A 55 5.83 -3.40 20.34
C PHE A 55 6.86 -3.45 19.19
N PHE A 56 7.78 -4.42 19.20
CA PHE A 56 8.74 -4.58 18.11
C PHE A 56 8.08 -4.98 16.79
N TRP A 57 7.05 -5.82 16.84
CA TRP A 57 6.24 -6.15 15.67
C TRP A 57 5.57 -4.91 15.07
N ALA A 58 4.98 -4.03 15.90
CA ALA A 58 4.35 -2.80 15.44
C ALA A 58 5.35 -1.86 14.76
N ILE A 59 6.58 -1.75 15.28
CA ILE A 59 7.65 -0.98 14.64
C ILE A 59 8.00 -1.58 13.27
N ALA A 60 8.18 -2.90 13.19
CA ALA A 60 8.49 -3.58 11.94
C ALA A 60 7.37 -3.38 10.90
N SER A 61 6.11 -3.50 11.31
CA SER A 61 4.94 -3.29 10.43
C SER A 61 4.81 -1.84 9.94
N SER A 62 5.14 -0.86 10.78
CA SER A 62 5.13 0.55 10.39
C SER A 62 6.21 0.87 9.34
N ALA A 63 7.41 0.31 9.53
CA ALA A 63 8.50 0.44 8.58
C ALA A 63 8.15 -0.22 7.24
N ASP A 64 7.58 -1.42 7.29
CA ASP A 64 7.11 -2.17 6.12
C ASP A 64 6.07 -1.37 5.32
N THR A 65 5.03 -0.86 5.98
CA THR A 65 3.98 -0.05 5.32
C THR A 65 4.57 1.18 4.62
N SER A 66 5.53 1.84 5.27
CA SER A 66 6.18 3.04 4.73
C SER A 66 7.06 2.74 3.51
N LEU A 67 7.84 1.65 3.58
CA LEU A 67 8.69 1.20 2.47
C LEU A 67 7.87 0.65 1.30
N SER A 68 6.82 -0.11 1.57
CA SER A 68 5.89 -0.63 0.55
C SER A 68 5.21 0.50 -0.22
N GLN A 69 4.79 1.55 0.49
CA GLN A 69 4.26 2.77 -0.15
C GLN A 69 5.32 3.46 -1.03
N LEU A 70 6.57 3.53 -0.58
CA LEU A 70 7.66 4.10 -1.37
C LEU A 70 7.94 3.27 -2.62
N ILE A 71 8.01 1.94 -2.50
CA ILE A 71 8.17 1.00 -3.61
C ILE A 71 7.07 1.18 -4.65
N ASN A 72 5.80 1.25 -4.24
CA ASN A 72 4.69 1.48 -5.13
C ASN A 72 4.87 2.79 -5.94
N LEU A 73 5.31 3.87 -5.29
CA LEU A 73 5.60 5.13 -5.96
C LEU A 73 6.84 5.10 -6.87
N MET A 74 7.72 4.11 -6.72
CA MET A 74 8.89 3.91 -7.59
C MET A 74 8.54 3.13 -8.85
N VAL A 75 7.69 2.10 -8.74
CA VAL A 75 7.29 1.25 -9.88
C VAL A 75 6.13 1.80 -10.69
N VAL A 76 5.43 2.83 -10.18
CA VAL A 76 4.30 3.45 -10.87
C VAL A 76 4.71 4.78 -11.52
N PRO A 77 4.39 4.98 -12.82
CA PRO A 77 4.66 6.24 -13.51
C PRO A 77 3.93 7.40 -12.83
N SER A 78 4.55 8.56 -12.85
CA SER A 78 4.14 9.76 -12.11
C SER A 78 2.69 10.18 -12.37
N SER A 79 2.20 10.00 -13.59
CA SER A 79 0.83 10.31 -14.01
C SER A 79 -0.25 9.44 -13.34
N SER A 80 0.09 8.23 -12.89
CA SER A 80 -0.88 7.24 -12.37
C SER A 80 -0.70 6.92 -10.88
N ARG A 81 0.24 7.57 -10.18
CA ARG A 81 0.54 7.28 -8.76
C ARG A 81 -0.66 7.41 -7.84
N ALA A 82 -1.47 8.45 -8.00
CA ALA A 82 -2.66 8.63 -7.16
C ALA A 82 -3.64 7.46 -7.30
N ALA A 83 -3.89 7.02 -8.54
CA ALA A 83 -4.76 5.88 -8.82
C ALA A 83 -4.18 4.57 -8.28
N ALA A 84 -2.88 4.34 -8.43
CA ALA A 84 -2.22 3.13 -7.91
C ALA A 84 -2.24 3.08 -6.37
N VAL A 85 -2.06 4.22 -5.69
CA VAL A 85 -2.19 4.29 -4.23
C VAL A 85 -3.63 4.05 -3.81
N ALA A 86 -4.60 4.66 -4.48
CA ALA A 86 -6.02 4.42 -4.20
C ALA A 86 -6.39 2.93 -4.38
N LEU A 87 -5.92 2.29 -5.45
CA LEU A 87 -6.14 0.88 -5.73
C LEU A 87 -5.49 -0.01 -4.67
N ALA A 88 -4.25 0.28 -4.26
CA ALA A 88 -3.56 -0.46 -3.20
C ALA A 88 -4.26 -0.35 -1.84
N ARG A 89 -4.81 0.83 -1.51
CA ARG A 89 -5.59 1.02 -0.28
C ARG A 89 -6.95 0.33 -0.36
N PHE A 90 -7.58 0.34 -1.53
CA PHE A 90 -8.83 -0.36 -1.77
C PHE A 90 -8.66 -1.88 -1.65
N SER A 91 -7.63 -2.46 -2.27
CA SER A 91 -7.34 -3.89 -2.15
C SER A 91 -7.01 -4.30 -0.72
N ALA A 92 -6.20 -3.52 -0.01
CA ALA A 92 -5.94 -3.73 1.40
C ALA A 92 -7.25 -3.69 2.21
N GLY A 93 -8.10 -2.68 1.98
CA GLY A 93 -9.38 -2.51 2.65
C GLY A 93 -10.36 -3.68 2.45
N ILE A 94 -10.44 -4.23 1.23
CA ILE A 94 -11.26 -5.42 0.93
C ILE A 94 -10.82 -6.62 1.78
N ILE A 95 -9.52 -6.78 1.99
CA ILE A 95 -8.97 -7.93 2.73
C ILE A 95 -9.09 -7.70 4.24
N THR A 96 -8.79 -6.49 4.73
CA THR A 96 -8.76 -6.20 6.17
C THR A 96 -10.14 -6.10 6.80
N THR A 97 -11.15 -5.62 6.06
CA THR A 97 -12.50 -5.41 6.59
C THR A 97 -13.18 -6.70 7.08
N PRO A 98 -13.13 -7.82 6.33
CA PRO A 98 -13.70 -9.10 6.78
C PRO A 98 -12.73 -9.95 7.63
N ALA A 99 -11.49 -9.51 7.86
CA ALA A 99 -10.46 -10.34 8.49
C ALA A 99 -10.84 -10.78 9.91
N ALA A 100 -11.43 -9.89 10.71
CA ALA A 100 -11.89 -10.21 12.06
C ALA A 100 -13.00 -11.25 12.05
N GLN A 101 -13.90 -11.20 11.06
CA GLN A 101 -14.99 -12.14 10.86
C GLN A 101 -14.46 -13.52 10.47
N PHE A 102 -13.45 -13.59 9.59
CA PHE A 102 -12.78 -14.85 9.27
C PHE A 102 -12.12 -15.49 10.50
N VAL A 103 -11.38 -14.71 11.28
CA VAL A 103 -10.80 -15.19 12.55
C VAL A 103 -11.88 -15.68 13.50
N GLY A 104 -12.99 -14.94 13.62
CA GLY A 104 -14.13 -15.34 14.44
C GLY A 104 -14.75 -16.67 14.01
N VAL A 105 -15.03 -16.84 12.70
CA VAL A 105 -15.59 -18.08 12.15
C VAL A 105 -14.65 -19.27 12.36
N ILE A 106 -13.35 -19.10 12.13
CA ILE A 106 -12.36 -20.16 12.36
C ILE A 106 -12.28 -20.49 13.85
N SER A 107 -12.25 -19.47 14.72
CA SER A 107 -12.21 -19.65 16.16
C SER A 107 -13.46 -20.37 16.67
N ASP A 108 -14.64 -20.03 16.19
CA ASP A 108 -15.90 -20.69 16.57
C ASP A 108 -15.95 -22.14 16.06
N ALA A 109 -15.48 -22.39 14.83
CA ALA A 109 -15.37 -23.74 14.29
C ALA A 109 -14.39 -24.63 15.09
N LEU A 110 -13.26 -24.07 15.54
CA LEU A 110 -12.29 -24.78 16.37
C LEU A 110 -12.78 -25.01 17.81
N ARG A 111 -13.60 -24.09 18.34
CA ARG A 111 -14.14 -24.18 19.70
C ARG A 111 -15.28 -25.21 19.80
N GLY A 112 -16.08 -25.34 18.74
CA GLY A 112 -17.34 -26.07 18.80
C GLY A 112 -18.27 -25.49 19.87
N ASP A 113 -18.93 -26.38 20.62
CA ASP A 113 -19.92 -26.02 21.64
C ASP A 113 -19.33 -25.68 23.02
N SER A 114 -17.99 -25.66 23.17
CA SER A 114 -17.39 -25.37 24.48
C SER A 114 -17.67 -23.93 24.92
N THR A 115 -18.18 -23.78 26.15
CA THR A 115 -18.44 -22.48 26.79
C THR A 115 -17.34 -22.06 27.75
N VAL A 116 -16.33 -22.92 27.96
CA VAL A 116 -15.24 -22.68 28.92
C VAL A 116 -14.31 -21.57 28.40
N ALA A 117 -13.92 -20.65 29.29
CA ALA A 117 -13.10 -19.50 28.93
C ALA A 117 -11.70 -19.90 28.42
N SER A 118 -11.09 -20.96 28.96
CA SER A 118 -9.82 -21.50 28.48
C SER A 118 -9.89 -21.95 27.03
N ASP A 119 -10.97 -22.66 26.68
CA ASP A 119 -11.16 -23.23 25.35
C ASP A 119 -11.42 -22.12 24.34
N ARG A 120 -12.20 -21.10 24.72
CA ARG A 120 -12.40 -19.89 23.92
C ARG A 120 -11.09 -19.20 23.58
N PHE A 121 -10.22 -19.02 24.57
CA PHE A 121 -8.92 -18.38 24.37
C PHE A 121 -8.00 -19.25 23.49
N HIS A 122 -7.96 -20.56 23.75
CA HIS A 122 -7.12 -21.48 22.99
C HIS A 122 -7.56 -21.59 21.52
N SER A 123 -8.85 -21.70 21.24
CA SER A 123 -9.39 -21.69 19.87
C SER A 123 -9.11 -20.37 19.16
N TYR A 124 -9.18 -19.24 19.86
CA TYR A 124 -8.81 -17.93 19.31
C TYR A 124 -7.32 -17.85 18.98
N GLN A 125 -6.46 -18.31 19.88
CA GLN A 125 -5.00 -18.37 19.65
C GLN A 125 -4.67 -19.26 18.43
N LEU A 126 -5.33 -20.41 18.29
CA LEU A 126 -5.18 -21.30 17.13
C LEU A 126 -5.69 -20.65 15.84
N ALA A 127 -6.81 -19.92 15.87
CA ALA A 127 -7.31 -19.18 14.71
C ALA A 127 -6.34 -18.07 14.28
N LEU A 128 -5.73 -17.37 15.24
CA LEU A 128 -4.67 -16.39 14.96
C LEU A 128 -3.41 -17.05 14.37
N LEU A 129 -3.00 -18.21 14.89
CA LEU A 129 -1.88 -18.97 14.32
C LEU A 129 -2.18 -19.47 12.90
N PHE A 130 -3.40 -19.91 12.64
CA PHE A 130 -3.85 -20.30 11.31
C PHE A 130 -3.76 -19.11 10.35
N THR A 131 -4.26 -17.95 10.73
CA THR A 131 -4.16 -16.73 9.90
C THR A 131 -2.72 -16.21 9.78
N ALA A 132 -1.85 -16.45 10.77
CA ALA A 132 -0.43 -16.16 10.69
C ALA A 132 0.29 -16.97 9.59
N SER A 133 -0.25 -18.11 9.15
CA SER A 133 0.30 -18.82 7.98
C SER A 133 0.23 -17.99 6.69
N LEU A 134 -0.74 -17.07 6.57
CA LEU A 134 -0.83 -16.13 5.45
C LEU A 134 0.31 -15.10 5.48
N ALA A 135 0.86 -14.79 6.65
CA ALA A 135 2.03 -13.92 6.75
C ALA A 135 3.27 -14.59 6.12
N ILE A 136 3.38 -15.92 6.18
CA ILE A 136 4.45 -16.66 5.50
C ILE A 136 4.29 -16.55 3.98
N ALA A 137 3.05 -16.68 3.48
CA ALA A 137 2.76 -16.44 2.06
C ALA A 137 3.12 -15.01 1.63
N ASN A 138 2.86 -14.02 2.48
CA ASN A 138 3.28 -12.63 2.22
C ASN A 138 4.80 -12.51 2.07
N VAL A 139 5.57 -13.12 2.98
CA VAL A 139 7.03 -13.14 2.88
C VAL A 139 7.50 -13.73 1.55
N ILE A 140 6.88 -14.82 1.08
CA ILE A 140 7.20 -15.42 -0.22
C ILE A 140 6.92 -14.44 -1.38
N CYS A 141 5.79 -13.73 -1.33
CA CYS A 141 5.45 -12.70 -2.31
C CYS A 141 6.47 -11.54 -2.29
N ASP A 142 6.92 -11.11 -1.11
CA ASP A 142 7.95 -10.08 -0.97
C ASP A 142 9.26 -10.54 -1.60
N PHE A 143 9.67 -11.79 -1.37
CA PHE A 143 10.86 -12.36 -2.02
C PHE A 143 10.71 -12.39 -3.55
N ALA A 144 9.53 -12.70 -4.07
CA ALA A 144 9.27 -12.65 -5.50
C ALA A 144 9.44 -11.22 -6.05
N MET A 145 9.03 -10.19 -5.30
CA MET A 145 9.21 -8.79 -5.72
C MET A 145 10.67 -8.42 -5.96
N ILE A 146 11.65 -8.98 -5.22
CA ILE A 146 13.08 -8.70 -5.42
C ILE A 146 13.50 -8.93 -6.87
N PHE A 147 12.97 -9.96 -7.52
CA PHE A 147 13.34 -10.34 -8.89
C PHE A 147 12.73 -9.41 -9.95
N PHE A 148 11.50 -8.94 -9.73
CA PHE A 148 10.77 -8.13 -10.72
C PHE A 148 11.00 -6.62 -10.55
N PHE A 149 11.34 -6.18 -9.34
CA PHE A 149 11.39 -4.77 -8.97
C PHE A 149 12.29 -3.91 -9.86
N ALA A 150 13.50 -4.40 -10.20
CA ALA A 150 14.43 -3.64 -11.02
C ALA A 150 13.90 -3.39 -12.45
N ASN A 151 13.26 -4.41 -13.04
CA ASN A 151 12.65 -4.33 -14.36
C ASN A 151 11.43 -3.39 -14.36
N ASP A 152 10.60 -3.46 -13.32
CA ASP A 152 9.41 -2.63 -13.21
C ASP A 152 9.75 -1.15 -12.98
N CYS A 153 10.81 -0.86 -12.22
CA CYS A 153 11.33 0.50 -12.09
C CYS A 153 11.84 1.05 -13.43
N ALA A 154 12.59 0.26 -14.21
CA ALA A 154 13.09 0.68 -15.51
C ALA A 154 11.94 1.01 -16.48
N LYS A 155 10.91 0.16 -16.53
CA LYS A 155 9.70 0.39 -17.33
C LYS A 155 8.92 1.64 -16.89
N ALA A 156 8.85 1.90 -15.60
CA ALA A 156 8.18 3.09 -15.07
C ALA A 156 8.92 4.37 -15.48
N GLU A 157 10.26 4.35 -15.45
CA GLU A 157 11.10 5.47 -15.87
C GLU A 157 11.01 5.72 -17.39
N GLU A 158 10.96 4.67 -18.20
CA GLU A 158 10.76 4.77 -19.65
C GLU A 158 9.42 5.46 -19.98
N LYS A 159 8.31 5.00 -19.38
CA LYS A 159 7.00 5.64 -19.55
C LYS A 159 7.00 7.10 -19.11
N ASP A 160 7.61 7.41 -17.97
CA ASP A 160 7.70 8.79 -17.50
C ASP A 160 8.45 9.69 -18.50
N ARG A 161 9.48 9.16 -19.19
CA ARG A 161 10.21 9.91 -20.24
C ARG A 161 9.38 10.09 -21.51
N GLU A 162 8.65 9.07 -21.94
CA GLU A 162 7.72 9.17 -23.08
C GLU A 162 6.67 10.25 -22.84
N TYR A 163 6.03 10.25 -21.66
CA TYR A 163 5.07 11.28 -21.27
C TYR A 163 5.71 12.68 -21.20
N GLU A 164 6.95 12.81 -20.72
CA GLU A 164 7.65 14.11 -20.70
C GLU A 164 7.95 14.60 -22.14
N ALA A 165 8.37 13.72 -23.06
CA ALA A 165 8.65 14.06 -24.46
C ALA A 165 7.40 14.44 -25.28
N GLU A 166 6.26 13.76 -25.06
CA GLU A 166 4.97 14.11 -25.67
C GLU A 166 4.45 15.47 -25.19
N ASN A 167 4.70 15.80 -23.92
CA ASN A 167 4.21 17.04 -23.32
C ASN A 167 5.10 18.24 -23.66
N GLU A 168 6.40 18.04 -23.92
CA GLU A 168 7.30 19.09 -24.42
C GLU A 168 7.03 19.45 -25.89
N THR A 169 6.60 18.49 -26.70
CA THR A 169 6.24 18.72 -28.12
C THR A 169 4.84 19.33 -28.29
N THR A 170 4.01 19.29 -27.26
CA THR A 170 2.70 19.95 -27.21
C THR A 170 2.86 21.29 -26.47
N PRO A 171 2.93 22.44 -27.16
CA PRO A 171 3.09 23.72 -26.47
C PRO A 171 1.98 23.89 -25.43
N LEU A 172 2.36 23.98 -24.14
CA LEU A 172 1.49 24.27 -22.99
C LEU A 172 0.62 25.52 -23.20
N ILE A 173 1.05 26.39 -24.12
CA ILE A 173 0.25 27.45 -24.72
C ILE A 173 -0.16 26.95 -26.11
N GLY A 174 -1.24 26.18 -26.18
CA GLY A 174 -2.03 26.15 -27.42
C GLY A 174 -2.39 27.60 -27.78
N PRO A 175 -2.61 27.95 -29.07
CA PRO A 175 -2.91 29.31 -29.47
C PRO A 175 -4.01 29.86 -28.57
N SER A 176 -3.68 30.92 -27.81
CA SER A 176 -4.49 31.49 -26.71
C SER A 176 -5.98 31.66 -27.05
N LYS A 177 -6.29 31.81 -28.33
CA LYS A 177 -7.64 31.86 -28.91
C LYS A 177 -8.57 30.72 -28.46
N LYS A 178 -8.12 29.46 -28.44
CA LYS A 178 -9.03 28.32 -28.16
C LYS A 178 -9.45 28.22 -26.69
N ARG A 179 -8.59 28.68 -25.75
CA ARG A 179 -8.89 28.64 -24.31
C ARG A 179 -9.87 29.73 -23.89
N SER A 180 -9.74 30.93 -24.46
CA SER A 180 -10.73 32.00 -24.24
C SER A 180 -12.10 31.63 -24.80
N GLU A 181 -12.16 30.98 -25.96
CA GLU A 181 -13.41 30.53 -26.58
C GLU A 181 -14.10 29.46 -25.72
N SER A 182 -13.36 28.47 -25.23
CA SER A 182 -13.91 27.42 -24.36
C SER A 182 -14.45 27.94 -23.02
N LEU A 183 -13.78 28.91 -22.39
CA LEU A 183 -14.25 29.52 -21.14
C LEU A 183 -15.49 30.37 -21.37
N LEU A 184 -15.55 31.11 -22.48
CA LEU A 184 -16.74 31.87 -22.88
C LEU A 184 -17.93 30.94 -23.12
N ASP A 185 -17.72 29.84 -23.83
CA ASP A 185 -18.75 28.83 -24.10
C ASP A 185 -19.30 28.20 -22.82
N ALA A 186 -18.42 27.87 -21.86
CA ALA A 186 -18.82 27.32 -20.57
C ALA A 186 -19.62 28.34 -19.74
N VAL A 187 -19.21 29.61 -19.73
CA VAL A 187 -19.92 30.69 -19.04
C VAL A 187 -21.27 30.98 -19.68
N ILE A 188 -21.35 30.99 -21.02
CA ILE A 188 -22.60 31.18 -21.75
C ILE A 188 -23.58 30.04 -21.43
N ARG A 189 -23.14 28.77 -21.53
CA ARG A 189 -24.01 27.62 -21.21
C ARG A 189 -24.52 27.65 -19.77
N SER A 190 -23.65 28.00 -18.81
CA SER A 190 -24.06 28.12 -17.42
C SER A 190 -25.15 29.19 -17.23
N ARG A 191 -25.00 30.36 -17.86
CA ARG A 191 -26.00 31.44 -17.75
C ARG A 191 -27.32 31.14 -18.45
N THR A 192 -27.28 30.47 -19.61
CA THR A 192 -28.51 30.07 -20.32
C THR A 192 -29.30 29.03 -19.52
N ALA A 193 -28.62 28.10 -18.85
CA ALA A 193 -29.27 27.12 -17.98
C ALA A 193 -29.99 27.80 -16.79
N THR A 194 -29.38 28.83 -16.19
CA THR A 194 -30.01 29.59 -15.09
C THR A 194 -31.19 30.42 -15.57
N LEU A 195 -31.13 31.06 -16.75
CA LEU A 195 -32.27 31.82 -17.28
C LEU A 195 -33.48 30.91 -17.58
N ASN A 196 -33.24 29.73 -18.14
CA ASN A 196 -34.31 28.79 -18.43
C ASN A 196 -35.00 28.25 -17.16
N SER A 197 -34.34 28.23 -16.00
CA SER A 197 -34.98 27.80 -14.75
C SER A 197 -35.87 28.86 -14.10
N TYR A 198 -35.78 30.13 -14.54
CA TYR A 198 -36.61 31.22 -14.00
C TYR A 198 -37.86 31.52 -14.83
N TYR A 199 -37.91 31.07 -16.08
CA TYR A 199 -38.97 31.43 -17.04
C TYR A 199 -39.71 30.21 -17.65
N GLY A 200 -39.47 29.00 -17.15
CA GLY A 200 -40.22 27.78 -17.49
C GLY A 200 -40.94 27.23 -16.28
#